data_AF-A0A966TWQ8-F1
#
_entry.id   AF-A0A966TWQ8-F1
#
_cell.length_a   1.000
_cell.length_b   1.000
_cell.length_c   1.000
_cell.angle_alpha   90.00
_cell.angle_beta   90.00
_cell.angle_gamma   90.00
#
_symmetry.space_group_name_H-M   'P 1'
#
loop_
_entity.id
_entity.type
_entity.pdbx_description
1 polymer ?
#
loop_
_entity_poly.entity_id
_entity_poly.type
_entity_poly.pdbx_seq_one_letter_code
_entity_poly.pdbx_strand_id
1 'polypeptide(L)'
;MKKLIVAVFGAVLLAGQSLFMANAAWNPDKKEKTNDQAVEETIAAFLEKDPGMQKFLDEAHGYVVFPKIYKGAIGVGGAYGAGQVYEGGKHIGNATLAQLTYGLQLGGQAYAEIIFFGDQDALERFKAEKLEFSAQASAVAADAGAAATAAYEGGVAVFTLAIGGLMYEASIGGQKFEFEPVE
;
A
#
# COMPACT_ATOMS: atom_id res chain seq x y z
N MET A 1 -55.10 -24.40 32.58
CA MET A 1 -55.15 -22.92 32.59
C MET A 1 -53.73 -22.38 32.75
N LYS A 2 -53.32 -21.52 31.81
CA LYS A 2 -52.24 -20.51 31.86
C LYS A 2 -50.75 -20.95 31.95
N LYS A 3 -49.98 -20.34 31.04
CA LYS A 3 -48.58 -20.49 30.61
C LYS A 3 -47.54 -19.91 31.60
N LEU A 4 -46.28 -20.40 31.54
CA LEU A 4 -45.01 -19.62 31.38
C LEU A 4 -43.82 -20.60 31.51
N ILE A 5 -43.13 -21.04 30.44
CA ILE A 5 -41.90 -20.48 29.83
C ILE A 5 -40.98 -19.72 30.81
N VAL A 6 -39.84 -20.32 31.18
CA VAL A 6 -38.47 -19.78 30.97
C VAL A 6 -37.49 -20.96 30.97
N ALA A 7 -36.86 -21.23 29.82
CA ALA A 7 -35.74 -22.13 29.70
C ALA A 7 -34.46 -21.36 30.08
N VAL A 8 -33.82 -21.73 31.20
CA VAL A 8 -32.49 -21.23 31.56
C VAL A 8 -31.47 -22.24 31.06
N PHE A 9 -30.64 -21.76 30.13
CA PHE A 9 -29.52 -22.45 29.52
C PHE A 9 -28.59 -23.05 30.57
N GLY A 10 -28.22 -24.32 30.34
CA GLY A 10 -27.34 -25.09 31.20
C GLY A 10 -25.87 -24.70 31.08
N ALA A 11 -25.22 -24.80 32.23
CA ALA A 11 -23.91 -25.39 32.45
C ALA A 11 -22.69 -24.79 31.73
N VAL A 12 -22.02 -23.91 32.46
CA VAL A 12 -20.56 -23.76 32.46
C VAL A 12 -19.92 -25.06 32.94
N LEU A 13 -18.96 -25.63 32.20
CA LEU A 13 -17.69 -26.20 32.73
C LEU A 13 -16.81 -26.87 31.65
N LEU A 14 -15.51 -26.55 31.75
CA LEU A 14 -14.31 -27.29 31.29
C LEU A 14 -14.01 -27.22 29.78
N ALA A 15 -12.78 -27.02 29.30
CA ALA A 15 -11.47 -26.67 29.85
C ALA A 15 -10.55 -26.53 28.61
N GLY A 16 -9.66 -25.53 28.60
CA GLY A 16 -8.45 -25.56 27.77
C GLY A 16 -8.62 -25.42 26.25
N GLN A 17 -9.07 -24.26 25.77
CA GLN A 17 -8.61 -23.79 24.46
C GLN A 17 -7.42 -22.89 24.71
N SER A 18 -6.24 -23.51 24.66
CA SER A 18 -4.97 -22.79 24.60
C SER A 18 -5.06 -21.73 23.52
N LEU A 19 -4.97 -20.49 23.96
CA LEU A 19 -4.79 -19.30 23.18
C LEU A 19 -3.70 -19.54 22.14
N PHE A 20 -4.08 -19.83 20.90
CA PHE A 20 -3.26 -19.43 19.76
C PHE A 20 -3.37 -17.90 19.67
N MET A 21 -2.67 -17.23 20.60
CA MET A 21 -2.18 -15.89 20.33
C MET A 21 -1.18 -16.08 19.18
N ALA A 22 -1.69 -16.02 17.95
CA ALA A 22 -0.87 -15.75 16.79
C ALA A 22 -0.28 -14.36 17.03
N ASN A 23 0.82 -14.33 17.77
CA ASN A 23 1.77 -13.23 17.72
C ASN A 23 2.37 -13.27 16.32
N ALA A 24 1.62 -12.79 15.33
CA ALA A 24 2.23 -12.04 14.26
C ALA A 24 2.76 -10.76 14.93
N ALA A 25 3.86 -10.93 15.67
CA ALA A 25 4.67 -9.84 16.15
C ALA A 25 5.19 -9.17 14.89
N TRP A 26 4.45 -8.16 14.44
CA TRP A 26 4.88 -7.26 13.40
C TRP A 26 6.22 -6.68 13.87
N ASN A 27 7.28 -7.07 13.18
CA ASN A 27 8.61 -6.54 13.41
C ASN A 27 8.89 -5.54 12.28
N PRO A 28 8.67 -4.22 12.51
CA PRO A 28 8.85 -3.21 11.48
C PRO A 28 10.32 -3.12 11.00
N ASP A 29 11.28 -3.64 11.76
CA ASP A 29 12.70 -3.67 11.40
C ASP A 29 13.11 -4.85 10.50
N LYS A 30 12.21 -5.81 10.26
CA LYS A 30 12.47 -6.87 9.27
C LYS A 30 12.22 -6.28 7.87
N LYS A 31 13.27 -5.74 7.28
CA LYS A 31 13.35 -5.41 5.85
C LYS A 31 13.20 -6.69 5.03
N GLU A 32 11.97 -7.10 4.77
CA GLU A 32 11.68 -8.16 3.82
C GLU A 32 12.03 -7.60 2.44
N LYS A 33 13.09 -8.13 1.83
CA LYS A 33 13.48 -7.70 0.48
C LYS A 33 12.33 -8.00 -0.47
N THR A 34 11.80 -6.97 -1.11
CA THR A 34 10.82 -7.14 -2.18
C THR A 34 11.44 -8.02 -3.25
N ASN A 35 10.75 -9.11 -3.62
CA ASN A 35 11.20 -10.04 -4.65
C ASN A 35 10.91 -9.46 -6.04
N ASP A 36 11.89 -9.51 -6.95
CA ASP A 36 11.78 -9.07 -8.35
C ASP A 36 10.54 -9.63 -9.03
N GLN A 37 10.23 -10.91 -8.80
CA GLN A 37 9.03 -11.55 -9.34
C GLN A 37 7.73 -10.85 -8.91
N ALA A 38 7.63 -10.42 -7.65
CA ALA A 38 6.44 -9.74 -7.16
C ALA A 38 6.29 -8.35 -7.78
N VAL A 39 7.40 -7.68 -8.11
CA VAL A 39 7.40 -6.41 -8.83
C VAL A 39 6.94 -6.59 -10.27
N GLU A 40 7.48 -7.58 -10.97
CA GLU A 40 7.08 -7.90 -12.34
C GLU A 40 5.60 -8.29 -12.44
N GLU A 41 5.12 -9.14 -11.54
CA GLU A 41 3.69 -9.51 -11.44
C GLU A 41 2.81 -8.30 -11.16
N THR A 42 3.29 -7.37 -10.34
CA THR A 42 2.57 -6.13 -10.05
C THR A 42 2.47 -5.26 -11.30
N ILE A 43 3.58 -5.00 -11.98
CA ILE A 43 3.59 -4.22 -13.23
C ILE A 43 2.63 -4.85 -14.25
N ALA A 44 2.68 -6.18 -14.41
CA ALA A 44 1.79 -6.90 -15.31
C ALA A 44 0.31 -6.71 -14.92
N ALA A 45 -0.02 -6.76 -13.62
CA ALA A 45 -1.39 -6.52 -13.15
C ALA A 45 -1.88 -5.09 -13.42
N PHE A 46 -1.02 -4.08 -13.28
CA PHE A 46 -1.35 -2.70 -13.66
C PHE A 46 -1.56 -2.55 -15.17
N LEU A 47 -0.73 -3.18 -15.99
CA LEU A 47 -0.87 -3.19 -17.45
C LEU A 47 -2.11 -3.94 -17.93
N GLU A 48 -2.47 -5.04 -17.26
CA GLU A 48 -3.71 -5.78 -17.54
C GLU A 48 -4.94 -4.92 -17.26
N LYS A 49 -4.91 -4.13 -16.18
CA LYS A 49 -5.99 -3.22 -15.81
C LYS A 49 -6.08 -1.99 -16.72
N ASP A 50 -4.93 -1.42 -17.07
CA ASP A 50 -4.85 -0.29 -17.97
C ASP A 50 -3.61 -0.40 -18.87
N PRO A 51 -3.77 -0.83 -20.14
CA PRO A 51 -2.66 -0.88 -21.10
C PRO A 51 -2.00 0.48 -21.33
N GLY A 52 -2.70 1.60 -21.05
CA GLY A 52 -2.15 2.95 -21.10
C GLY A 52 -1.01 3.19 -20.09
N MET A 53 -0.89 2.34 -19.06
CA MET A 53 0.20 2.40 -18.09
C MET A 53 1.58 2.19 -18.73
N GLN A 54 1.64 1.49 -19.87
CA GLN A 54 2.88 1.28 -20.62
C GLN A 54 3.58 2.60 -20.93
N LYS A 55 2.81 3.64 -21.27
CA LYS A 55 3.34 4.98 -21.53
C LYS A 55 4.13 5.54 -20.34
N PHE A 56 3.63 5.36 -19.13
CA PHE A 56 4.29 5.85 -17.92
C PHE A 56 5.57 5.05 -17.62
N LEU A 57 5.55 3.73 -17.85
CA LEU A 57 6.74 2.89 -17.70
C LEU A 57 7.85 3.26 -18.69
N ASP A 58 7.46 3.65 -19.90
CA ASP A 58 8.40 4.00 -20.99
C ASP A 58 8.93 5.45 -20.87
N GLU A 59 8.07 6.39 -20.46
CA GLU A 59 8.39 7.83 -20.50
C GLU A 59 8.86 8.41 -19.16
N ALA A 60 8.53 7.77 -18.03
CA ALA A 60 8.95 8.29 -16.72
C ALA A 60 10.48 8.27 -16.57
N HIS A 61 11.02 9.28 -15.89
CA HIS A 61 12.44 9.32 -15.53
C HIS A 61 12.80 8.17 -14.58
N GLY A 62 11.91 7.87 -13.64
CA GLY A 62 11.98 6.71 -12.78
C GLY A 62 10.62 6.34 -12.21
N TYR A 63 10.55 5.22 -11.52
CA TYR A 63 9.34 4.79 -10.82
C TYR A 63 9.68 3.91 -9.63
N VAL A 64 8.77 3.83 -8.67
CA VAL A 64 8.83 2.86 -7.59
C VAL A 64 7.59 1.98 -7.63
N VAL A 65 7.79 0.68 -7.44
CA VAL A 65 6.71 -0.31 -7.38
C VAL A 65 6.67 -0.89 -5.98
N PHE A 66 5.50 -0.76 -5.34
CA PHE A 66 5.16 -1.41 -4.08
C PHE A 66 4.14 -2.52 -4.36
N PRO A 67 4.58 -3.80 -4.46
CA PRO A 67 3.68 -4.91 -4.76
C PRO A 67 2.58 -5.10 -3.72
N LYS A 68 2.87 -4.72 -2.48
CA LYS A 68 1.95 -4.91 -1.38
C LYS A 68 2.19 -3.92 -0.26
N ILE A 69 1.22 -3.04 -0.07
CA ILE A 69 1.11 -2.14 1.06
C ILE A 69 -0.03 -2.64 1.93
N TYR A 70 0.27 -2.86 3.20
CA TYR A 70 -0.73 -3.20 4.20
C TYR A 70 -1.13 -1.93 4.93
N LYS A 71 -2.43 -1.67 4.98
CA LYS A 71 -3.00 -0.59 5.78
C LYS A 71 -3.96 -1.18 6.80
N GLY A 72 -3.89 -0.71 8.03
CA GLY A 72 -4.72 -1.24 9.11
C GLY A 72 -4.97 -0.22 10.20
N ALA A 73 -6.18 -0.23 10.78
CA ALA A 73 -6.55 0.69 11.83
C ALA A 73 -7.69 0.18 12.73
N ILE A 74 -7.60 0.53 14.02
CA ILE A 74 -8.72 0.55 14.99
C ILE A 74 -8.65 1.91 15.71
N GLY A 75 -9.00 3.00 15.01
CA GLY A 75 -8.96 4.38 15.51
C GLY A 75 -7.64 5.12 15.28
N VAL A 76 -6.50 4.48 15.57
CA VAL A 76 -5.18 4.90 15.08
C VAL A 76 -4.63 3.79 14.21
N GLY A 77 -4.14 4.14 13.03
CA GLY A 77 -3.70 3.19 12.03
C GLY A 77 -2.36 3.55 11.43
N GLY A 78 -1.89 2.65 10.57
CA GLY A 78 -0.75 2.91 9.73
C GLY A 78 -0.80 2.13 8.44
N ALA A 79 0.06 2.53 7.51
CA ALA A 79 0.36 1.75 6.33
C ALA A 79 1.85 1.41 6.30
N TYR A 80 2.17 0.22 5.82
CA TYR A 80 3.55 -0.20 5.60
C TYR A 80 3.66 -1.01 4.31
N GLY A 81 4.69 -0.75 3.52
CA GLY A 81 5.01 -1.52 2.33
C GLY A 81 6.48 -1.42 1.95
N ALA A 82 6.98 -2.46 1.29
CA ALA A 82 8.31 -2.47 0.70
C ALA A 82 8.18 -2.54 -0.83
N GLY A 83 9.14 -1.93 -1.52
CA GLY A 83 9.12 -1.79 -2.97
C GLY A 83 10.51 -1.66 -3.57
N GLN A 84 10.56 -1.60 -4.90
CA GLN A 84 11.78 -1.41 -5.68
C GLN A 84 11.68 -0.17 -6.53
N VAL A 85 12.80 0.54 -6.67
CA VAL A 85 12.95 1.81 -7.37
C VAL A 85 13.76 1.60 -8.63
N TYR A 86 13.27 2.17 -9.72
CA TYR A 86 13.86 2.07 -11.04
C TYR A 86 14.12 3.46 -11.62
N GLU A 87 15.22 3.59 -12.37
CA GLU A 87 15.59 4.78 -13.13
C GLU A 87 16.00 4.32 -14.53
N GLY A 88 15.32 4.82 -15.57
CA GLY A 88 15.50 4.33 -16.94
C GLY A 88 15.33 2.82 -17.11
N GLY A 89 14.39 2.22 -16.36
CA GLY A 89 14.11 0.77 -16.37
C GLY A 89 15.14 -0.11 -15.65
N LYS A 90 16.16 0.46 -15.01
CA LYS A 90 17.14 -0.29 -14.20
C LYS A 90 16.79 -0.18 -12.73
N HIS A 91 16.84 -1.30 -12.01
CA HIS A 91 16.69 -1.31 -10.55
C HIS A 91 17.88 -0.58 -9.91
N ILE A 92 17.60 0.50 -9.16
CA ILE A 92 18.60 1.37 -8.51
C ILE A 92 18.55 1.33 -6.98
N GLY A 93 17.52 0.74 -6.38
CA GLY A 93 17.40 0.62 -4.94
C GLY A 93 16.05 0.10 -4.48
N ASN A 94 15.95 -0.17 -3.19
CA ASN A 94 14.70 -0.51 -2.52
C ASN A 94 14.08 0.73 -1.89
N ALA A 95 12.77 0.68 -1.66
CA ALA A 95 12.05 1.70 -0.94
C ALA A 95 11.12 1.10 0.11
N THR A 96 10.97 1.80 1.22
CA THR A 96 9.98 1.49 2.25
C THR A 96 9.00 2.66 2.38
N LEU A 97 7.72 2.33 2.50
CA LEU A 97 6.64 3.27 2.74
C LEU A 97 6.13 3.04 4.16
N ALA A 98 6.07 4.10 4.96
CA ALA A 98 5.45 4.11 6.27
C ALA A 98 4.47 5.29 6.38
N GLN A 99 3.22 5.01 6.71
CA GLN A 99 2.19 6.05 6.89
C GLN A 99 1.61 5.94 8.29
N LEU A 100 1.37 7.10 8.91
CA LEU A 100 0.60 7.19 10.15
C LEU A 100 -0.75 7.82 9.82
N THR A 101 -1.84 7.13 10.17
CA THR A 101 -3.20 7.61 9.94
C THR A 101 -3.97 7.77 11.24
N TYR A 102 -4.70 8.88 11.34
CA TYR A 102 -5.61 9.16 12.45
C TYR A 102 -7.03 9.23 11.90
N GLY A 103 -7.94 8.35 12.35
CA GLY A 103 -9.31 8.35 11.86
C GLY A 103 -10.09 7.08 12.18
N LEU A 104 -11.40 7.14 11.89
CA LEU A 104 -12.37 6.06 12.12
C LEU A 104 -12.26 4.94 11.05
N GLN A 105 -11.03 4.64 10.63
CA GLN A 105 -10.74 3.50 9.77
C GLN A 105 -10.77 2.26 10.66
N LEU A 106 -11.77 1.39 10.46
CA LEU A 106 -11.87 0.09 11.13
C LEU A 106 -11.72 -0.99 10.07
N GLY A 107 -10.53 -1.57 9.99
CA GLY A 107 -10.28 -2.66 9.04
C GLY A 107 -8.83 -2.80 8.62
N GLY A 108 -8.59 -3.85 7.86
CA GLY A 108 -7.34 -4.09 7.14
C GLY A 108 -7.58 -4.00 5.64
N GLN A 109 -6.68 -3.34 4.95
CA GLN A 109 -6.65 -3.20 3.49
C GLN A 109 -5.28 -3.61 2.98
N ALA A 110 -5.26 -4.16 1.77
CA ALA A 110 -4.04 -4.41 1.03
C ALA A 110 -4.20 -3.87 -0.39
N TYR A 111 -3.21 -3.14 -0.87
CA TYR A 111 -3.17 -2.62 -2.23
C TYR A 111 -1.74 -2.64 -2.77
N ALA A 112 -1.60 -2.63 -4.09
CA ALA A 112 -0.33 -2.35 -4.75
C ALA A 112 -0.31 -0.88 -5.17
N GLU A 113 0.87 -0.29 -5.26
CA GLU A 113 1.07 1.09 -5.69
C GLU A 113 2.25 1.20 -6.64
N ILE A 114 2.11 2.00 -7.69
CA ILE A 114 3.21 2.45 -8.55
C ILE A 114 3.23 3.97 -8.53
N ILE A 115 4.41 4.53 -8.24
CA ILE A 115 4.65 5.97 -8.30
C ILE A 115 5.63 6.23 -9.45
N PHE A 116 5.20 7.03 -10.42
CA PHE A 116 6.02 7.48 -11.53
C PHE A 116 6.57 8.89 -11.25
N PHE A 117 7.84 9.09 -11.57
CA PHE A 117 8.54 10.36 -11.51
C PHE A 117 8.78 10.85 -12.92
N GLY A 118 8.13 11.97 -13.30
CA GLY A 118 8.22 12.51 -14.66
C GLY A 118 9.56 13.17 -14.97
N ASP A 119 10.29 13.59 -13.94
CA ASP A 119 11.58 14.28 -14.06
C ASP A 119 12.57 13.85 -12.96
N GLN A 120 13.83 14.26 -13.14
CA GLN A 120 14.92 13.98 -12.21
C GLN A 120 14.68 14.61 -10.84
N ASP A 121 14.17 15.84 -10.80
CA ASP A 121 13.93 16.56 -9.54
C ASP A 121 12.88 15.86 -8.67
N ALA A 122 11.85 15.26 -9.26
CA ALA A 122 10.86 14.45 -8.56
C ALA A 122 11.47 13.18 -7.97
N LEU A 123 12.28 12.46 -8.75
CA LEU A 123 12.95 11.25 -8.29
C LEU A 123 14.00 11.55 -7.20
N GLU A 124 14.75 12.64 -7.32
CA GLU A 124 15.73 13.06 -6.29
C GLU A 124 15.05 13.50 -4.99
N ARG A 125 13.90 14.20 -5.08
CA ARG A 125 13.09 14.54 -3.89
C ARG A 125 12.61 13.28 -3.16
N PHE A 126 12.23 12.25 -3.90
CA PHE A 126 11.90 10.95 -3.33
C PHE A 126 13.10 10.28 -2.66
N LYS A 127 14.24 10.17 -3.37
CA LYS A 127 15.49 9.59 -2.83
C LYS A 127 15.96 10.32 -1.55
N ALA A 128 15.69 11.62 -1.44
CA ALA A 128 16.07 12.46 -0.30
C ALA A 128 15.06 12.45 0.86
N GLU A 129 14.07 11.55 0.86
CA GLU A 129 13.00 11.44 1.88
C GLU A 129 12.08 12.69 1.98
N LYS A 130 11.99 13.52 0.93
CA LYS A 130 11.26 14.80 0.96
C LYS A 130 9.88 14.78 0.30
N LEU A 131 9.38 13.59 -0.06
CA LEU A 131 8.15 13.45 -0.86
C LEU A 131 6.86 13.33 -0.03
N GLU A 132 6.87 13.68 1.25
CA GLU A 132 5.81 13.30 2.23
C GLU A 132 4.41 13.91 2.00
N PHE A 133 4.21 14.76 0.98
CA PHE A 133 2.97 15.53 0.83
C PHE A 133 2.39 15.62 -0.59
N SER A 134 3.19 15.42 -1.65
CA SER A 134 2.70 15.52 -3.03
C SER A 134 2.09 14.24 -3.56
N ALA A 135 2.54 13.07 -3.08
CA ALA A 135 2.04 11.78 -3.54
C ALA A 135 0.60 11.50 -3.11
N GLN A 136 0.18 11.97 -1.93
CA GLN A 136 -1.19 11.76 -1.44
C GLN A 136 -2.25 12.53 -2.26
N ALA A 137 -1.87 13.58 -2.99
CA ALA A 137 -2.80 14.38 -3.80
C ALA A 137 -3.14 13.72 -5.15
N SER A 138 -2.26 12.85 -5.66
CA SER A 138 -2.32 12.35 -7.05
C SER A 138 -2.66 10.87 -7.20
N ALA A 139 -3.13 10.19 -6.15
CA ALA A 139 -3.43 8.76 -6.21
C ALA A 139 -4.69 8.50 -7.05
N VAL A 140 -4.51 7.96 -8.26
CA VAL A 140 -5.59 7.52 -9.13
C VAL A 140 -5.76 6.02 -8.97
N ALA A 141 -7.00 5.55 -8.77
CA ALA A 141 -7.29 4.12 -8.81
C ALA A 141 -6.96 3.58 -10.20
N ALA A 142 -6.16 2.52 -10.27
CA ALA A 142 -5.86 1.84 -11.51
C ALA A 142 -7.11 1.06 -11.99
N ASP A 143 -7.90 1.73 -12.82
CA ASP A 143 -9.04 1.19 -13.54
C ASP A 143 -8.87 1.50 -15.04
N ALA A 144 -9.68 0.87 -15.90
CA ALA A 144 -9.55 1.03 -17.34
C ALA A 144 -9.66 2.51 -17.77
N GLY A 145 -8.58 3.07 -18.32
CA GLY A 145 -8.52 4.46 -18.80
C GLY A 145 -8.07 5.48 -17.75
N ALA A 146 -7.73 5.06 -16.54
CA ALA A 146 -7.16 5.92 -15.51
C ALA A 146 -5.89 6.64 -16.00
N ALA A 147 -5.00 5.90 -16.68
CA ALA A 147 -3.75 6.42 -17.23
C ALA A 147 -3.98 7.50 -18.30
N ALA A 148 -5.11 7.46 -19.03
CA ALA A 148 -5.42 8.46 -20.05
C ALA A 148 -5.75 9.85 -19.45
N THR A 149 -6.18 9.89 -18.19
CA THR A 149 -6.55 11.13 -17.47
C THR A 149 -5.57 11.52 -16.38
N ALA A 150 -4.60 10.65 -16.08
CA ALA A 150 -3.59 10.90 -15.07
C ALA A 150 -2.63 12.01 -15.51
N ALA A 151 -2.41 12.97 -14.62
CA ALA A 151 -1.45 14.03 -14.79
C ALA A 151 -0.34 13.90 -13.74
N TYR A 152 0.87 14.35 -14.09
CA TYR A 152 1.93 14.52 -13.10
C TYR A 152 1.65 15.76 -12.27
N GLU A 153 1.32 15.58 -10.99
CA GLU A 153 1.21 16.67 -10.04
C GLU A 153 2.55 16.83 -9.30
N GLY A 154 3.17 18.02 -9.44
CA GLY A 154 4.49 18.25 -8.87
C GLY A 154 5.58 17.29 -9.38
N GLY A 155 5.43 16.77 -10.61
CA GLY A 155 6.35 15.81 -11.22
C GLY A 155 6.09 14.35 -10.85
N VAL A 156 4.99 14.05 -10.15
CA VAL A 156 4.66 12.70 -9.65
C VAL A 156 3.28 12.25 -10.14
N ALA A 157 3.14 11.00 -10.54
CA ALA A 157 1.86 10.35 -10.81
C ALA A 157 1.77 9.04 -10.00
N VAL A 158 0.66 8.84 -9.29
CA VAL A 158 0.49 7.70 -8.37
C VAL A 158 -0.69 6.86 -8.82
N PHE A 159 -0.48 5.55 -8.92
CA PHE A 159 -1.52 4.60 -9.26
C PHE A 159 -1.62 3.52 -8.21
N THR A 160 -2.84 3.20 -7.79
CA THR A 160 -3.09 2.15 -6.79
C THR A 160 -4.01 1.07 -7.31
N LEU A 161 -3.69 -0.19 -7.04
CA LEU A 161 -4.52 -1.34 -7.36
C LEU A 161 -5.00 -2.03 -6.08
N ALA A 162 -6.32 -2.14 -5.91
CA ALA A 162 -6.90 -2.82 -4.77
C ALA A 162 -6.60 -4.33 -4.83
N ILE A 163 -5.98 -4.88 -3.78
CA ILE A 163 -5.77 -6.33 -3.64
C ILE A 163 -6.84 -6.93 -2.73
N GLY A 164 -7.19 -6.24 -1.64
CA GLY A 164 -8.21 -6.71 -0.71
C GLY A 164 -8.58 -5.71 0.37
N GLY A 165 -9.76 -5.91 0.97
CA GLY A 165 -10.38 -4.96 1.90
C GLY A 165 -11.24 -3.91 1.19
N LEU A 166 -12.10 -3.22 1.94
CA LEU A 166 -12.94 -2.16 1.39
C LEU A 166 -12.11 -0.87 1.27
N MET A 167 -11.78 -0.41 0.07
CA MET A 167 -11.10 0.88 -0.17
C MET A 167 -12.06 2.09 -0.04
N TYR A 168 -12.66 2.28 1.13
CA TYR A 168 -13.35 3.52 1.48
C TYR A 168 -12.49 4.25 2.48
N GLU A 169 -11.86 5.35 2.12
CA GLU A 169 -11.14 6.13 3.12
C GLU A 169 -11.03 7.62 2.83
N ALA A 170 -11.42 8.39 3.84
CA ALA A 170 -11.10 9.79 4.03
C ALA A 170 -10.11 9.89 5.21
N SER A 171 -8.85 9.49 5.00
CA SER A 171 -7.79 9.57 6.02
C SER A 171 -6.84 10.70 5.72
N ILE A 172 -6.56 11.53 6.72
CA ILE A 172 -5.50 12.55 6.69
C ILE A 172 -4.32 11.98 7.49
N GLY A 173 -3.18 11.81 6.85
CA GLY A 173 -1.99 11.23 7.47
C GLY A 173 -0.71 11.51 6.68
N GLY A 174 0.39 11.68 7.39
CA GLY A 174 1.72 11.82 6.79
C GLY A 174 2.24 10.47 6.29
N GLN A 175 2.88 10.48 5.13
CA GLN A 175 3.51 9.32 4.52
C GLN A 175 5.00 9.61 4.40
N LYS A 176 5.83 8.73 4.96
CA LYS A 176 7.28 8.77 4.83
C LYS A 176 7.72 7.70 3.85
N PHE A 177 8.71 8.05 3.04
CA PHE A 177 9.43 7.12 2.19
C PHE A 177 10.89 7.07 2.61
N GLU A 178 11.45 5.86 2.66
CA GLU A 178 12.88 5.63 2.90
C GLU A 178 13.46 4.92 1.68
N PHE A 179 14.57 5.44 1.15
CA PHE A 179 15.24 4.90 -0.03
C PHE A 179 16.59 4.30 0.34
N GLU A 180 16.86 3.10 -0.17
CA GLU A 180 18.11 2.37 0.01
C GLU A 180 18.68 1.97 -1.35
N PRO A 181 19.82 2.55 -1.79
CA PRO A 181 20.41 2.21 -3.09
C PRO A 181 20.87 0.76 -3.14
N VAL A 182 20.88 0.15 -4.33
CA VAL A 182 21.55 -1.14 -4.54
C VAL A 182 23.07 -0.95 -4.39
N GLU A 183 23.74 -1.88 -3.70
CA GLU A 183 25.21 -1.92 -3.58
C GLU A 183 25.90 -2.40 -4.86
#